data_AF-A0A4U0WHF9-F1
#
_entry.id   AF-A0A4U0WHF9-F1
#
_cell.length_a   1.000
_cell.length_b   1.000
_cell.length_c   1.000
_cell.angle_alpha   90.00
_cell.angle_beta   90.00
_cell.angle_gamma   90.00
#
_symmetry.space_group_name_H-M   'P 1'
#
loop_
_entity.id
_entity.type
_entity.pdbx_description
1 polymer ?
#
loop_
_entity_poly.entity_id
_entity_poly.type
_entity_poly.pdbx_seq_one_letter_code
_entity_poly.pdbx_strand_id
1 'polypeptide(L)'
;MQASTASNVQYDSDTVLIHGLTRAEVETLGTKCPYSRFRVGCTLLISSPSPILSSSSEAVYVSGANVENASYPVGTCAERVALGTAVVQGHRQGSFRALAVATDVVPASSPCGMCRQFIREFCGVSIPFPSSALQWGVRVQPEMPVFMYDKNGEFVVMTVEQLLPVSFGPESLPPPHELDAARTRS
;
A
#
# COMPACT_ATOMS: atom_id res chain seq x y z
N MET A 1 36.71 24.49 35.98
CA MET A 1 35.57 23.57 35.80
C MET A 1 35.14 23.67 34.34
N GLN A 2 35.67 22.78 33.49
CA GLN A 2 35.35 22.74 32.07
C GLN A 2 34.08 21.91 31.88
N ALA A 3 33.07 22.49 31.25
CA ALA A 3 31.86 21.79 30.84
C ALA A 3 32.21 20.81 29.71
N SER A 4 32.05 19.52 29.99
CA SER A 4 32.23 18.44 29.04
C SER A 4 31.15 18.52 27.96
N THR A 5 31.61 18.56 26.72
CA THR A 5 30.85 18.52 25.47
C THR A 5 29.89 17.35 25.43
N ALA A 6 28.62 17.61 25.11
CA ALA A 6 27.66 16.59 24.72
C ALA A 6 28.23 15.80 23.53
N SER A 7 28.56 14.53 23.79
CA SER A 7 28.97 13.57 22.80
C SER A 7 27.85 13.43 21.76
N ASN A 8 28.15 13.79 20.51
CA ASN A 8 27.37 13.44 19.33
C ASN A 8 27.15 11.92 19.35
N VAL A 9 25.94 11.50 19.68
CA VAL A 9 25.49 10.14 19.40
C VAL A 9 25.39 10.05 17.89
N GLN A 10 26.38 9.40 17.26
CA GLN A 10 26.24 8.95 15.88
C GLN A 10 25.14 7.88 15.89
N TYR A 11 23.95 8.25 15.43
CA TYR A 11 22.91 7.29 15.11
C TYR A 11 23.37 6.51 13.88
N ASP A 12 23.59 5.20 14.06
CA ASP A 12 23.83 4.27 12.95
C ASP A 12 22.62 4.32 12.01
N SER A 13 22.82 4.88 10.82
CA SER A 13 21.74 5.23 9.88
C SER A 13 21.13 4.01 9.18
N ASP A 14 21.68 2.82 9.40
CA ASP A 14 21.36 1.60 8.67
C ASP A 14 20.43 0.65 9.43
N THR A 15 20.23 0.86 10.75
CA THR A 15 19.44 -0.03 11.61
C THR A 15 18.05 0.50 12.00
N VAL A 16 17.70 1.73 11.63
CA VAL A 16 16.36 2.30 11.92
C VAL A 16 15.35 1.84 10.88
N LEU A 17 14.30 1.14 11.33
CA LEU A 17 13.17 0.76 10.49
C LEU A 17 12.16 1.92 10.38
N ILE A 18 11.71 2.22 9.16
CA ILE A 18 10.64 3.20 8.88
C ILE A 18 9.35 2.41 8.66
N HIS A 19 8.38 2.52 9.57
CA HIS A 19 7.13 1.72 9.53
C HIS A 19 7.37 0.21 9.34
N GLY A 20 8.43 -0.32 9.98
CA GLY A 20 8.80 -1.73 9.89
C GLY A 20 9.56 -2.12 8.63
N LEU A 21 9.84 -1.20 7.70
CA LEU A 21 10.71 -1.39 6.52
C LEU A 21 12.15 -0.98 6.80
N THR A 22 13.10 -1.70 6.20
CA THR A 22 14.50 -1.29 6.14
C THR A 22 14.66 -0.08 5.22
N ARG A 23 15.74 0.70 5.42
CA ARG A 23 16.06 1.83 4.56
C ARG A 23 16.22 1.43 3.08
N ALA A 24 16.87 0.29 2.82
CA ALA A 24 17.04 -0.24 1.46
C ALA A 24 15.70 -0.58 0.78
N GLU A 25 14.72 -1.13 1.52
CA GLU A 25 13.37 -1.37 1.01
C GLU A 25 12.68 -0.04 0.63
N VAL A 26 12.78 0.98 1.48
CA VAL A 26 12.20 2.31 1.25
C VAL A 26 12.82 3.00 0.03
N GLU A 27 14.15 3.01 -0.09
CA GLU A 27 14.87 3.61 -1.22
C GLU A 27 14.52 2.90 -2.53
N THR A 28 14.47 1.56 -2.53
CA THR A 28 14.11 0.78 -3.72
C THR A 28 12.69 1.08 -4.19
N LEU A 29 11.73 1.20 -3.26
CA LEU A 29 10.35 1.57 -3.56
C LEU A 29 10.24 2.93 -4.27
N GLY A 30 11.08 3.91 -3.89
CA GLY A 30 11.10 5.26 -4.48
C GLY A 30 11.75 5.36 -5.88
N THR A 31 12.56 4.38 -6.29
CA THR A 31 13.36 4.47 -7.54
C THR A 31 12.63 4.06 -8.83
N LYS A 32 11.46 3.41 -8.75
CA LYS A 32 10.83 2.74 -9.91
C LYS A 32 9.71 3.58 -10.56
N CYS A 33 10.06 4.64 -11.29
CA CYS A 33 9.06 5.53 -11.94
C CYS A 33 9.58 6.26 -13.21
N PRO A 34 9.41 5.70 -14.43
CA PRO A 34 9.83 6.38 -15.66
C PRO A 34 8.64 6.84 -16.54
N TYR A 35 8.44 8.17 -16.73
CA TYR A 35 7.76 8.89 -17.86
C TYR A 35 6.31 9.49 -17.78
N SER A 36 6.11 10.50 -18.70
CA SER A 36 5.00 11.38 -19.24
C SER A 36 4.11 12.41 -18.44
N ARG A 37 4.58 13.66 -18.27
CA ARG A 37 3.87 14.98 -18.09
C ARG A 37 2.77 15.27 -17.01
N PHE A 38 2.13 14.31 -16.35
CA PHE A 38 1.71 14.39 -14.92
C PHE A 38 1.64 12.95 -14.46
N ARG A 39 2.69 12.54 -13.77
CA ARG A 39 3.14 11.15 -13.78
C ARG A 39 2.90 10.57 -12.43
N VAL A 40 2.21 9.44 -12.40
CA VAL A 40 2.04 8.68 -11.18
C VAL A 40 2.64 7.29 -11.40
N GLY A 41 3.64 6.96 -10.61
CA GLY A 41 4.15 5.60 -10.48
C GLY A 41 3.78 5.03 -9.12
N CYS A 42 3.58 3.72 -9.06
CA CYS A 42 3.33 3.01 -7.82
C CYS A 42 4.17 1.74 -7.77
N THR A 43 4.79 1.45 -6.63
CA THR A 43 5.45 0.18 -6.37
C THR A 43 4.93 -0.44 -5.07
N LEU A 44 4.61 -1.72 -5.13
CA LEU A 44 4.25 -2.56 -3.99
C LEU A 44 5.45 -3.38 -3.57
N LEU A 45 5.67 -3.46 -2.27
CA LEU A 45 6.57 -4.43 -1.65
C LEU A 45 5.76 -5.62 -1.14
N ILE A 46 6.19 -6.82 -1.51
CA ILE A 46 5.56 -8.08 -1.11
C ILE A 46 6.37 -8.76 0.00
N SER A 47 5.70 -9.20 1.06
CA SER A 47 6.25 -10.00 2.17
C SER A 47 6.38 -11.48 1.81
N SER A 48 7.43 -12.11 2.36
CA SER A 48 7.56 -13.57 2.46
C SER A 48 6.74 -14.10 3.68
N PRO A 49 6.15 -15.31 3.63
CA PRO A 49 6.14 -16.26 2.52
C PRO A 49 4.99 -15.96 1.54
N SER A 50 5.33 -15.55 0.33
CA SER A 50 4.39 -15.57 -0.79
C SER A 50 4.18 -17.03 -1.20
N PRO A 51 2.95 -17.49 -1.52
CA PRO A 51 2.71 -18.85 -2.00
C PRO A 51 3.43 -19.17 -3.34
N ILE A 52 3.98 -18.15 -4.00
CA ILE A 52 4.78 -18.22 -5.22
C ILE A 52 6.30 -18.07 -4.94
N LEU A 53 6.71 -17.73 -3.72
CA LEU A 53 8.13 -17.61 -3.34
C LEU A 53 8.66 -18.97 -2.88
N SER A 54 9.41 -19.61 -3.77
CA SER A 54 10.29 -20.73 -3.46
C SER A 54 11.51 -20.21 -2.68
N SER A 55 11.62 -20.55 -1.39
CA SER A 55 12.86 -20.60 -0.60
C SER A 55 13.76 -19.35 -0.50
N SER A 56 13.54 -18.27 -1.27
CA SER A 56 14.41 -17.09 -1.26
C SER A 56 13.84 -16.00 -0.37
N SER A 57 14.72 -15.42 0.45
CA SER A 57 14.45 -14.28 1.32
C SER A 57 14.39 -12.95 0.55
N GLU A 58 14.24 -12.99 -0.78
CA GLU A 58 14.38 -11.80 -1.62
C GLU A 58 13.07 -11.02 -1.70
N ALA A 59 13.16 -9.69 -1.53
CA ALA A 59 12.03 -8.79 -1.59
C ALA A 59 11.45 -8.74 -3.01
N VAL A 60 10.15 -9.02 -3.15
CA VAL A 60 9.45 -8.94 -4.44
C VAL A 60 8.78 -7.59 -4.55
N TYR A 61 8.92 -6.96 -5.72
CA TYR A 61 8.36 -5.65 -6.01
C TYR A 61 7.47 -5.70 -7.25
N VAL A 62 6.26 -5.18 -7.14
CA VAL A 62 5.32 -5.07 -8.27
C VAL A 62 5.07 -3.59 -8.55
N SER A 63 5.35 -3.15 -9.76
CA SER A 63 5.20 -1.74 -10.16
C SER A 63 4.03 -1.53 -11.10
N GLY A 64 3.47 -0.34 -11.08
CA GLY A 64 2.41 0.15 -11.96
C GLY A 64 2.59 1.63 -12.27
N ALA A 65 1.93 2.08 -13.32
CA ALA A 65 1.88 3.47 -13.74
C ALA A 65 0.43 3.83 -14.13
N ASN A 66 0.08 5.12 -14.10
CA ASN A 66 -1.23 5.53 -14.60
C ASN A 66 -1.35 5.25 -16.11
N VAL A 67 -2.49 4.70 -16.52
CA VAL A 67 -2.83 4.42 -17.92
C VAL A 67 -4.05 5.24 -18.29
N GLU A 68 -3.85 6.18 -19.21
CA GLU A 68 -4.87 7.12 -19.66
C GLU A 68 -5.63 6.59 -20.88
N ASN A 69 -6.78 7.21 -21.15
CA ASN A 69 -7.62 6.88 -22.29
C ASN A 69 -8.34 8.15 -22.78
N ALA A 70 -8.74 8.17 -24.05
CA ALA A 70 -9.55 9.25 -24.60
C ALA A 70 -10.89 9.41 -23.88
N SER A 71 -11.50 8.32 -23.43
CA SER A 71 -12.67 8.35 -22.53
C SER A 71 -12.19 8.41 -21.08
N TYR A 72 -12.05 9.62 -20.53
CA TYR A 72 -11.36 9.84 -19.25
C TYR A 72 -11.81 8.94 -18.08
N PRO A 73 -13.11 8.61 -17.89
CA PRO A 73 -13.53 7.76 -16.78
C PRO A 73 -12.97 6.33 -16.78
N VAL A 74 -12.50 5.82 -17.92
CA VAL A 74 -11.95 4.45 -18.02
C VAL A 74 -10.45 4.38 -17.70
N GLY A 75 -9.80 5.52 -17.44
CA GLY A 75 -8.41 5.58 -17.02
C GLY A 75 -8.16 4.85 -15.70
N THR A 76 -6.96 4.27 -15.55
CA THR A 76 -6.57 3.52 -14.36
C THR A 76 -5.34 4.14 -13.71
N CYS A 77 -5.40 4.35 -12.40
CA CYS A 77 -4.29 4.94 -11.64
C CYS A 77 -3.19 3.91 -11.36
N ALA A 78 -1.98 4.39 -11.07
CA ALA A 78 -0.81 3.55 -10.86
C ALA A 78 -0.98 2.51 -9.75
N GLU A 79 -1.64 2.90 -8.66
CA GLU A 79 -1.89 2.05 -7.49
C GLU A 79 -2.80 0.87 -7.85
N ARG A 80 -3.84 1.14 -8.65
CA ARG A 80 -4.77 0.10 -9.15
C ARG A 80 -4.08 -0.82 -10.15
N VAL A 81 -3.19 -0.30 -10.99
CA VAL A 81 -2.37 -1.13 -11.89
C VAL A 81 -1.44 -2.03 -11.07
N ALA A 82 -0.65 -1.49 -10.15
CA ALA A 82 0.29 -2.27 -9.34
C ALA A 82 -0.42 -3.38 -8.53
N LEU A 83 -1.51 -3.03 -7.83
CA LEU A 83 -2.28 -4.00 -7.04
C LEU A 83 -2.97 -5.04 -7.93
N GLY A 84 -3.59 -4.62 -9.03
CA GLY A 84 -4.20 -5.54 -9.98
C GLY A 84 -3.20 -6.53 -10.55
N THR A 85 -2.01 -6.05 -10.96
CA THR A 85 -0.90 -6.90 -11.41
C THR A 85 -0.47 -7.88 -10.34
N ALA A 86 -0.30 -7.43 -9.10
CA ALA A 86 0.11 -8.32 -8.00
C ALA A 86 -0.94 -9.40 -7.72
N VAL A 87 -2.23 -9.07 -7.77
CA VAL A 87 -3.33 -10.02 -7.60
C VAL A 87 -3.32 -11.08 -8.70
N VAL A 88 -3.14 -10.67 -9.96
CA VAL A 88 -3.03 -11.58 -11.12
C VAL A 88 -1.80 -12.48 -11.01
N GLN A 89 -0.70 -11.97 -10.45
CA GLN A 89 0.51 -12.76 -10.18
C GLN A 89 0.33 -13.79 -9.04
N GLY A 90 -0.77 -13.75 -8.31
CA GLY A 90 -1.06 -14.71 -7.23
C GLY A 90 -0.85 -14.16 -5.83
N HIS A 91 -0.45 -12.90 -5.68
CA HIS A 91 -0.36 -12.25 -4.38
C HIS A 91 -1.76 -12.00 -3.80
N ARG A 92 -1.87 -12.06 -2.47
CA ARG A 92 -3.14 -12.01 -1.72
C ARG A 92 -3.02 -11.08 -0.51
N GLN A 93 -4.15 -10.78 0.13
CA GLN A 93 -4.17 -10.08 1.42
C GLN A 93 -3.15 -10.70 2.40
N GLY A 94 -2.37 -9.84 3.04
CA GLY A 94 -1.28 -10.22 3.95
C GLY A 94 0.05 -10.59 3.32
N SER A 95 0.12 -10.66 1.98
CA SER A 95 1.41 -10.69 1.28
C SER A 95 1.92 -9.30 0.93
N PHE A 96 1.15 -8.24 1.14
CA PHE A 96 1.61 -6.86 0.89
C PHE A 96 2.25 -6.31 2.16
N ARG A 97 3.39 -5.64 2.04
CA ARG A 97 4.16 -5.06 3.16
C ARG A 97 4.21 -3.53 3.13
N ALA A 98 4.25 -2.93 1.94
CA ALA A 98 4.23 -1.48 1.76
C ALA A 98 3.81 -1.09 0.35
N LEU A 99 3.35 0.15 0.19
CA LEU A 99 3.03 0.78 -1.08
C LEU A 99 3.73 2.13 -1.17
N ALA A 100 4.40 2.41 -2.28
CA ALA A 100 4.96 3.71 -2.58
C ALA A 100 4.34 4.29 -3.85
N VAL A 101 3.81 5.50 -3.75
CA VAL A 101 3.32 6.32 -4.87
C VAL A 101 4.31 7.45 -5.08
N ALA A 102 4.73 7.68 -6.32
CA ALA A 102 5.54 8.84 -6.66
C ALA A 102 4.81 9.69 -7.69
N THR A 103 4.88 11.01 -7.49
CA THR A 103 4.29 12.00 -8.38
C THR A 103 5.32 13.04 -8.81
N ASP A 104 5.12 13.66 -9.97
CA ASP A 104 6.04 14.69 -10.50
C ASP A 104 5.68 16.13 -10.06
N VAL A 105 4.98 16.27 -8.93
CA VAL A 105 4.60 17.55 -8.31
C VAL A 105 5.13 17.68 -6.89
N VAL A 106 5.07 18.91 -6.35
CA VAL A 106 5.42 19.26 -4.97
C VAL A 106 4.25 20.08 -4.38
N PRO A 107 3.72 19.73 -3.21
CA PRO A 107 4.05 18.53 -2.43
C PRO A 107 3.56 17.24 -3.13
N ALA A 108 3.97 16.08 -2.61
CA ALA A 108 3.50 14.79 -3.10
C ALA A 108 1.96 14.74 -3.15
N SER A 109 1.41 14.16 -4.21
CA SER A 109 -0.04 13.98 -4.31
C SER A 109 -0.50 12.71 -3.60
N SER A 110 -1.62 12.82 -2.88
CA SER A 110 -2.24 11.68 -2.20
C SER A 110 -2.99 10.77 -3.19
N PRO A 111 -3.04 9.44 -2.95
CA PRO A 111 -3.88 8.53 -3.72
C PRO A 111 -5.32 9.03 -3.82
N CYS A 112 -5.94 8.89 -4.99
CA CYS A 112 -7.33 9.32 -5.17
C CYS A 112 -8.30 8.41 -4.41
N GLY A 113 -9.54 8.86 -4.18
CA GLY A 113 -10.52 8.10 -3.39
C GLY A 113 -10.78 6.67 -3.87
N MET A 114 -10.81 6.46 -5.20
CA MET A 114 -10.94 5.11 -5.78
C MET A 114 -9.73 4.22 -5.45
N CYS A 115 -8.51 4.77 -5.49
CA CYS A 115 -7.30 4.03 -5.13
C CYS A 115 -7.28 3.71 -3.64
N ARG A 116 -7.66 4.66 -2.78
CA ARG A 116 -7.75 4.41 -1.33
C ARG A 116 -8.68 3.25 -1.00
N GLN A 117 -9.86 3.22 -1.63
CA GLN A 117 -10.80 2.12 -1.46
C GLN A 117 -10.24 0.79 -2.00
N PHE A 118 -9.57 0.81 -3.14
CA PHE A 118 -8.97 -0.38 -3.73
C PHE A 118 -7.81 -0.93 -2.87
N ILE A 119 -6.95 -0.05 -2.37
CA ILE A 119 -5.88 -0.41 -1.43
C ILE A 119 -6.48 -1.01 -0.16
N ARG A 120 -7.53 -0.40 0.41
CA ARG A 120 -8.23 -0.89 1.60
C ARG A 120 -8.81 -2.30 1.43
N GLU A 121 -9.24 -2.66 0.23
CA GLU A 121 -9.70 -4.02 -0.08
C GLU A 121 -8.56 -5.04 0.02
N PHE A 122 -7.38 -4.75 -0.55
CA PHE A 122 -6.30 -5.75 -0.68
C PHE A 122 -5.23 -5.70 0.43
N CYS A 123 -5.07 -4.57 1.09
CA CYS A 123 -4.02 -4.36 2.09
C CYS A 123 -4.54 -4.39 3.53
N GLY A 124 -5.86 -4.44 3.73
CA GLY A 124 -6.49 -4.47 5.04
C GLY A 124 -6.35 -3.16 5.82
N VAL A 125 -7.13 -3.04 6.88
CA VAL A 125 -7.04 -1.98 7.90
C VAL A 125 -7.09 -2.63 9.27
N SER A 126 -6.51 -1.99 10.29
CA SER A 126 -6.70 -2.41 11.67
C SER A 126 -8.14 -2.08 12.08
N ILE A 127 -8.98 -3.10 12.20
CA ILE A 127 -10.35 -2.94 12.67
C ILE A 127 -10.41 -3.14 14.19
N PRO A 128 -10.96 -2.18 14.96
CA PRO A 128 -11.09 -2.30 16.41
C PRO A 128 -12.24 -3.22 16.86
N PHE A 129 -12.95 -3.90 15.95
CA PHE A 129 -14.10 -4.75 16.28
C PHE A 129 -13.70 -6.22 16.55
N PRO A 130 -14.39 -6.92 17.49
CA PRO A 130 -14.10 -8.31 17.81
C PRO A 130 -14.13 -9.21 16.56
N SER A 131 -13.05 -9.98 16.41
CA SER A 131 -12.68 -10.81 15.26
C SER A 131 -13.68 -11.91 14.87
N SER A 132 -14.77 -12.10 15.63
CA SER A 132 -15.78 -13.13 15.37
C SER A 132 -16.69 -12.82 14.17
N ALA A 133 -16.66 -11.59 13.63
CA ALA A 133 -17.45 -11.19 12.46
C ALA A 133 -16.67 -11.22 11.13
N LEU A 134 -15.37 -11.55 11.14
CA LEU A 134 -14.55 -11.60 9.92
C LEU A 134 -14.75 -12.93 9.20
N GLN A 135 -15.91 -13.09 8.58
CA GLN A 135 -16.32 -14.33 7.92
C GLN A 135 -15.57 -14.58 6.58
N TRP A 136 -14.80 -13.61 6.09
CA TRP A 136 -14.11 -13.68 4.78
C TRP A 136 -12.58 -13.82 4.85
N GLY A 137 -12.02 -14.36 5.93
CA GLY A 137 -10.57 -14.57 6.01
C GLY A 137 -9.75 -13.26 5.91
N VAL A 138 -10.39 -12.12 6.20
CA VAL A 138 -9.76 -10.80 6.24
C VAL A 138 -8.72 -10.83 7.34
N ARG A 139 -7.46 -10.88 6.94
CA ARG A 139 -6.34 -10.78 7.88
C ARG A 139 -6.15 -9.31 8.22
N VAL A 140 -6.30 -8.98 9.51
CA VAL A 140 -5.84 -7.70 10.04
C VAL A 140 -4.33 -7.65 9.83
N GLN A 141 -3.89 -6.76 8.95
CA GLN A 141 -2.47 -6.49 8.75
C GLN A 141 -2.07 -5.31 9.63
N PRO A 142 -0.84 -5.32 10.18
CA PRO A 142 -0.28 -4.11 10.76
C PRO A 142 -0.34 -3.01 9.70
N GLU A 143 -0.78 -1.83 10.14
CA GLU A 143 -1.09 -0.63 9.36
C GLU A 143 -0.24 -0.50 8.07
N MET A 144 -0.81 -0.89 6.92
CA MET A 144 -0.11 -0.82 5.64
C MET A 144 0.41 0.61 5.39
N PRO A 145 1.73 0.84 5.35
CA PRO A 145 2.28 2.16 5.09
C PRO A 145 2.21 2.50 3.61
N VAL A 146 1.74 3.71 3.33
CA VAL A 146 1.67 4.34 2.02
C VAL A 146 2.67 5.50 2.00
N PHE A 147 3.77 5.31 1.28
CA PHE A 147 4.77 6.33 1.02
C PHE A 147 4.33 7.17 -0.17
N MET A 148 4.27 8.49 -0.02
CA MET A 148 3.90 9.42 -1.09
C MET A 148 5.10 10.33 -1.36
N TYR A 149 5.80 10.05 -2.47
CA TYR A 149 6.97 10.79 -2.92
C TYR A 149 6.58 11.94 -3.85
N ASP A 150 7.22 13.07 -3.64
CA ASP A 150 7.20 14.22 -4.53
C ASP A 150 8.30 14.11 -5.60
N LYS A 151 8.36 15.08 -6.52
CA LYS A 151 9.34 15.05 -7.62
C LYS A 151 10.80 15.22 -7.18
N ASN A 152 11.04 15.70 -5.97
CA ASN A 152 12.37 15.89 -5.39
C ASN A 152 12.84 14.65 -4.62
N GLY A 153 11.96 13.64 -4.44
CA GLY A 153 12.23 12.45 -3.64
C GLY A 153 11.89 12.63 -2.15
N GLU A 154 11.35 13.78 -1.75
CA GLU A 154 10.81 13.97 -0.40
C GLU A 154 9.48 13.22 -0.28
N PHE A 155 9.20 12.66 0.90
CA PHE A 155 8.00 11.87 1.07
C PHE A 155 7.28 12.11 2.39
N VAL A 156 5.98 11.81 2.36
CA VAL A 156 5.14 11.67 3.55
C VAL A 156 4.66 10.24 3.62
N VAL A 157 4.65 9.65 4.82
CA VAL A 157 4.10 8.32 5.07
C VAL A 157 2.77 8.47 5.78
N MET A 158 1.75 7.78 5.28
CA MET A 158 0.46 7.65 5.94
C MET A 158 0.00 6.20 5.89
N THR A 159 -0.89 5.81 6.80
CA THR A 159 -1.55 4.52 6.73
C THR A 159 -2.81 4.61 5.87
N VAL A 160 -3.30 3.46 5.40
CA VAL A 160 -4.57 3.40 4.66
C VAL A 160 -5.74 3.94 5.49
N GLU A 161 -5.75 3.68 6.80
CA GLU A 161 -6.77 4.17 7.73
C GLU A 161 -6.75 5.69 7.86
N GLN A 162 -5.57 6.30 7.94
CA GLN A 162 -5.44 7.76 7.95
C GLN A 162 -5.89 8.39 6.62
N LEU A 163 -5.69 7.69 5.50
CA LEU A 163 -6.11 8.15 4.17
C LEU A 163 -7.61 7.95 3.93
N LEU A 164 -8.23 6.94 4.53
CA LEU A 164 -9.65 6.61 4.35
C LEU A 164 -10.30 6.24 5.70
N PRO A 165 -10.54 7.24 6.56
CA PRO A 165 -11.11 7.00 7.88
C PRO A 165 -12.54 6.47 7.76
N VAL A 166 -12.91 5.52 8.63
CA VAL A 166 -14.25 4.92 8.66
C VAL A 166 -14.67 4.36 7.29
N SER A 167 -13.72 3.69 6.62
CA SER A 167 -13.91 3.18 5.26
C SER A 167 -15.03 2.13 5.18
N PHE A 168 -15.81 2.16 4.11
CA PHE A 168 -16.64 1.03 3.70
C PHE A 168 -15.74 -0.18 3.34
N GLY A 169 -16.21 -1.40 3.62
CA GLY A 169 -15.46 -2.62 3.33
C GLY A 169 -16.29 -3.90 3.33
N PRO A 170 -15.65 -5.07 3.19
CA PRO A 170 -16.34 -6.37 3.22
C PRO A 170 -17.22 -6.58 4.45
N GLU A 171 -16.82 -6.05 5.61
CA GLU A 171 -17.59 -6.10 6.85
C GLU A 171 -18.87 -5.26 6.83
N SER A 172 -19.01 -4.36 5.86
CA SER A 172 -20.23 -3.56 5.65
C SER A 172 -21.24 -4.26 4.75
N LEU A 173 -20.87 -5.37 4.11
CA LEU A 173 -21.74 -6.14 3.21
C LEU A 173 -22.40 -7.31 3.97
N PRO A 174 -23.68 -7.62 3.68
CA PRO A 174 -24.30 -8.84 4.18
C PRO A 174 -23.56 -10.08 3.64
N PRO A 175 -23.55 -11.19 4.40
CA PRO A 175 -22.82 -12.37 4.01
C PRO A 175 -23.40 -12.99 2.72
N PRO A 176 -22.57 -13.63 1.87
CA PRO A 176 -23.00 -14.10 0.54
C PRO A 176 -24.24 -15.02 0.57
N HIS A 177 -24.37 -15.87 1.58
CA HIS A 177 -25.51 -16.78 1.70
C HIS A 177 -26.85 -16.05 1.92
N GLU A 178 -26.85 -14.88 2.55
CA GLU A 178 -28.05 -14.05 2.69
C GLU A 178 -28.41 -13.37 1.36
N LEU A 179 -27.41 -12.95 0.59
CA LEU A 179 -27.60 -12.38 -0.75
C LEU A 179 -28.13 -13.42 -1.74
N ASP A 180 -27.63 -14.65 -1.69
CA ASP A 180 -28.09 -15.76 -2.53
C ASP A 180 -29.53 -16.17 -2.17
N ALA A 181 -29.86 -16.17 -0.88
CA ALA A 181 -31.22 -16.42 -0.38
C ALA A 181 -32.21 -15.30 -0.74
N ALA A 182 -31.75 -14.07 -0.99
CA ALA A 182 -32.57 -12.95 -1.44
C ALA A 182 -32.84 -13.01 -2.96
N ARG A 183 -31.86 -13.45 -3.76
CA ARG A 183 -31.97 -13.60 -5.23
C ARG A 183 -32.83 -14.77 -5.67
N THR A 184 -33.00 -15.78 -4.84
CA THR A 184 -33.87 -16.94 -5.11
C THR A 184 -35.35 -16.70 -4.79
N ARG A 185 -35.69 -15.55 -4.19
CA ARG A 185 -37.07 -15.15 -3.86
C ARG A 185 -37.68 -14.13 -4.85
N SER A 186 -36.97 -13.81 -5.92
CA SER A 186 -37.44 -12.98 -7.05
C SER A 186 -37.76 -13.84 -8.26
#